data_AF-A0A935YTF4-F1
#
_entry.id   AF-A0A935YTF4-F1
#
_cell.length_a   1.000
_cell.length_b   1.000
_cell.length_c   1.000
_cell.angle_alpha   90.00
_cell.angle_beta   90.00
_cell.angle_gamma   90.00
#
_symmetry.space_group_name_H-M   'P 1'
#
loop_
_entity.id
_entity.type
_entity.pdbx_description
1 polymer ?
#
loop_
_entity_poly.entity_id
_entity_poly.type
_entity_poly.pdbx_seq_one_letter_code
_entity_poly.pdbx_strand_id
1 'polypeptide(L)'
;MQLLRALGIAVVAGLTLGCGLGQAAVPLPTDSWRLCPQAIATEERSNSIPKHLLSAIALAESARTHPDTGKRMPWPWTVMAEGQGRYLPTKAAAISEVRNLQARGIRNIDVGCMQVNLYHHADAFASLDEAFDPASNVAYAARFLRSLFEDEGSWRDAAGRYHSATPELKIPYQNKVAALWNDQQRRERSGGTDLETGPLTAGLGTDSTIQSRVRSPALMFSLADRRMIGGTRMPVMPRLARSLPGAPSAPSAPEPPVSGIQRAPLGMTGRYVRSHDEEAAFAARRVQYLQELRQAVAEVKRSYSVQVARDDPR
;
A
#
# COMPACT_ATOMS: atom_id res chain seq x y z
N MET A 1 -92.37 36.73 -5.10
CA MET A 1 -91.67 35.74 -5.96
C MET A 1 -90.28 36.27 -6.29
N GLN A 2 -89.26 35.41 -6.22
CA GLN A 2 -87.88 35.56 -6.69
C GLN A 2 -87.01 36.56 -5.89
N LEU A 3 -86.27 36.17 -4.83
CA LEU A 3 -84.99 35.43 -4.81
C LEU A 3 -83.98 35.94 -5.84
N LEU A 4 -82.92 36.62 -5.38
CA LEU A 4 -81.55 36.44 -5.90
C LEU A 4 -80.51 36.97 -4.89
N ARG A 5 -79.69 36.02 -4.43
CA ARG A 5 -78.48 36.20 -3.63
C ARG A 5 -77.29 36.45 -4.56
N ALA A 6 -76.35 37.30 -4.18
CA ALA A 6 -74.97 37.28 -4.69
C ALA A 6 -74.04 37.82 -3.58
N LEU A 7 -73.54 36.94 -2.72
CA LEU A 7 -72.15 36.43 -2.70
C LEU A 7 -71.09 37.55 -2.68
N GLY A 8 -70.64 37.87 -1.46
CA GLY A 8 -69.38 38.58 -1.23
C GLY A 8 -68.19 37.67 -1.52
N ILE A 9 -67.27 38.15 -2.34
CA ILE A 9 -65.98 37.50 -2.59
C ILE A 9 -65.04 37.92 -1.45
N ALA A 10 -64.85 37.03 -0.48
CA ALA A 10 -63.78 37.16 0.51
C ALA A 10 -62.46 36.75 -0.16
N VAL A 11 -61.59 37.74 -0.43
CA VAL A 11 -60.22 37.50 -0.87
C VAL A 11 -59.41 37.02 0.33
N VAL A 12 -59.23 35.72 0.47
CA VAL A 12 -58.30 35.13 1.45
C VAL A 12 -56.90 35.18 0.85
N ALA A 13 -56.10 36.16 1.30
CA ALA A 13 -54.67 36.20 1.03
C ALA A 13 -53.97 35.09 1.83
N GLY A 14 -53.81 33.92 1.22
CA GLY A 14 -53.02 32.82 1.78
C GLY A 14 -51.54 33.15 1.73
N LEU A 15 -50.94 33.49 2.88
CA LEU A 15 -49.49 33.43 3.06
C LEU A 15 -49.07 31.96 3.03
N THR A 16 -48.58 31.50 1.89
CA THR A 16 -47.85 30.25 1.78
C THR A 16 -46.44 30.47 2.33
N LEU A 17 -46.23 30.10 3.60
CA LEU A 17 -44.88 29.84 4.11
C LEU A 17 -44.30 28.68 3.29
N GLY A 18 -43.53 29.02 2.26
CA GLY A 18 -42.70 28.08 1.52
C GLY A 18 -41.60 27.57 2.45
N CYS A 19 -41.87 26.46 3.14
CA CYS A 19 -40.86 25.69 3.84
C CYS A 19 -39.94 25.07 2.79
N GLY A 20 -38.88 25.78 2.41
CA GLY A 20 -37.83 25.26 1.54
C GLY A 20 -37.13 24.10 2.23
N LEU A 21 -37.54 22.88 1.90
CA LEU A 21 -36.78 21.68 2.23
C LEU A 21 -35.47 21.74 1.45
N GLY A 22 -34.42 22.24 2.09
CA GLY A 22 -33.05 22.09 1.59
C GLY A 22 -32.75 20.60 1.48
N GLN A 23 -32.76 20.08 0.26
CA GLN A 23 -32.24 18.74 0.00
C GLN A 23 -30.75 18.80 0.30
N ALA A 24 -30.35 18.26 1.45
CA ALA A 24 -28.96 17.94 1.71
C ALA A 24 -28.54 16.97 0.61
N ALA A 25 -27.59 17.39 -0.24
CA ALA A 25 -27.04 16.54 -1.28
C ALA A 25 -26.48 15.27 -0.63
N VAL A 26 -27.09 14.12 -0.90
CA VAL A 26 -26.58 12.84 -0.45
C VAL A 26 -25.23 12.63 -1.14
N PRO A 27 -24.11 12.49 -0.41
CA PRO A 27 -22.82 12.27 -1.03
C PRO A 27 -22.89 10.98 -1.84
N LEU A 28 -22.51 11.02 -3.11
CA LEU A 28 -22.40 9.82 -3.93
C LEU A 28 -21.43 8.84 -3.26
N PRO A 29 -21.68 7.52 -3.34
CA PRO A 29 -20.74 6.52 -2.85
C PRO A 29 -19.34 6.81 -3.40
N THR A 30 -18.37 6.96 -2.50
CA THR A 30 -16.98 7.19 -2.93
C THR A 30 -16.47 5.91 -3.56
N ASP A 31 -16.28 5.93 -4.88
CA ASP A 31 -15.67 4.81 -5.60
C ASP A 31 -14.25 4.59 -5.09
N SER A 32 -14.10 3.53 -4.32
CA SER A 32 -12.86 3.23 -3.60
C SER A 32 -11.70 2.92 -4.54
N TRP A 33 -12.00 2.48 -5.77
CA TRP A 33 -11.02 2.25 -6.82
C TRP A 33 -10.33 3.55 -7.29
N ARG A 34 -10.97 4.71 -7.11
CA ARG A 34 -10.44 6.01 -7.52
C ARG A 34 -9.61 6.71 -6.45
N LEU A 35 -9.69 6.26 -5.20
CA LEU A 35 -9.02 6.91 -4.07
C LEU A 35 -7.49 6.96 -4.25
N CYS A 36 -6.85 5.83 -4.55
CA CYS A 36 -5.40 5.80 -4.78
C CYS A 36 -5.00 6.61 -6.03
N PRO A 37 -5.61 6.40 -7.23
CA PRO A 37 -5.27 7.21 -8.42
C PRO A 37 -5.40 8.72 -8.22
N GLN A 38 -6.43 9.19 -7.49
CA GLN A 38 -6.64 10.61 -7.24
C GLN A 38 -5.55 11.21 -6.32
N ALA A 39 -5.22 10.51 -5.23
CA ALA A 39 -4.14 10.92 -4.34
C ALA A 39 -2.80 10.94 -5.08
N ILE A 40 -2.52 9.90 -5.89
CA ILE A 40 -1.29 9.79 -6.68
C ILE A 40 -1.16 10.95 -7.68
N ALA A 41 -2.20 11.25 -8.45
CA ALA A 41 -2.17 12.36 -9.41
C ALA A 41 -1.96 13.73 -8.73
N THR A 42 -2.39 13.87 -7.48
CA THR A 42 -2.17 15.08 -6.68
C THR A 42 -0.71 15.18 -6.23
N GLU A 43 -0.15 14.10 -5.72
CA GLU A 43 1.23 14.06 -5.22
C GLU A 43 2.28 14.10 -6.34
N GLU A 44 2.00 13.47 -7.49
CA GLU A 44 2.90 13.57 -8.65
C GLU A 44 3.09 15.02 -9.10
N ARG A 45 1.99 15.78 -9.19
CA ARG A 45 2.03 17.21 -9.53
C ARG A 45 2.69 18.05 -8.43
N SER A 46 2.31 17.84 -7.18
CA SER A 46 2.73 18.69 -6.06
C SER A 46 4.20 18.53 -5.68
N ASN A 47 4.79 17.37 -5.97
CA ASN A 47 6.20 17.07 -5.63
C ASN A 47 7.10 17.02 -6.88
N SER A 48 6.60 17.47 -8.04
CA SER A 48 7.32 17.42 -9.32
C SER A 48 7.90 16.02 -9.61
N ILE A 49 7.15 14.98 -9.26
CA ILE A 49 7.48 13.60 -9.61
C ILE A 49 7.02 13.41 -11.06
N PRO A 50 7.84 12.78 -11.92
CA PRO A 50 7.42 12.50 -13.29
C PRO A 50 6.08 11.80 -13.34
N LYS A 51 5.22 12.29 -14.25
CA LYS A 51 3.88 11.74 -14.44
C LYS A 51 3.93 10.23 -14.63
N HIS A 52 3.02 9.52 -13.97
CA HIS A 52 2.88 8.06 -13.95
C HIS A 52 3.98 7.27 -13.20
N LEU A 53 5.02 7.91 -12.65
CA LEU A 53 6.04 7.18 -11.89
C LEU A 53 5.49 6.66 -10.56
N LEU A 54 4.84 7.51 -9.77
CA LEU A 54 4.26 7.11 -8.49
C LEU A 54 3.08 6.16 -8.72
N SER A 55 2.33 6.36 -9.80
CA SER A 55 1.30 5.44 -10.28
C SER A 55 1.86 4.06 -10.64
N ALA A 56 3.04 3.99 -11.27
CA ALA A 56 3.70 2.72 -11.59
C ALA A 56 4.19 1.98 -10.35
N ILE A 57 4.71 2.71 -9.36
CA ILE A 57 5.05 2.16 -8.03
C ILE A 57 3.79 1.60 -7.37
N ALA A 58 2.70 2.37 -7.29
CA ALA A 58 1.44 1.90 -6.71
C ALA A 58 0.91 0.61 -7.38
N LEU A 59 1.05 0.49 -8.71
CA LEU A 59 0.69 -0.74 -9.43
C LEU A 59 1.62 -1.92 -9.15
N ALA A 60 2.89 -1.65 -8.83
CA ALA A 60 3.83 -2.69 -8.41
C ALA A 60 3.50 -3.20 -7.01
N GLU A 61 3.00 -2.32 -6.15
CA GLU A 61 2.78 -2.53 -4.72
C GLU A 61 1.41 -3.12 -4.38
N SER A 62 0.31 -2.50 -4.82
CA SER A 62 -1.04 -2.79 -4.30
C SER A 62 -2.08 -3.07 -5.39
N ALA A 63 -1.64 -3.39 -6.61
CA ALA A 63 -2.54 -3.57 -7.74
C ALA A 63 -3.49 -4.76 -7.57
N ARG A 64 -4.78 -4.44 -7.56
CA ARG A 64 -5.89 -5.39 -7.65
C ARG A 64 -6.57 -5.26 -9.01
N THR A 65 -7.07 -6.38 -9.54
CA THR A 65 -7.90 -6.36 -10.75
C THR A 65 -9.31 -5.92 -10.41
N HIS A 66 -9.78 -4.85 -11.05
CA HIS A 66 -11.15 -4.38 -10.95
C HIS A 66 -12.10 -5.44 -11.52
N PRO A 67 -13.14 -5.87 -10.78
CA PRO A 67 -14.00 -6.98 -11.18
C PRO A 67 -14.73 -6.69 -12.50
N ASP A 68 -15.26 -5.47 -12.67
CA ASP A 68 -16.09 -5.16 -13.85
C ASP A 68 -15.28 -4.78 -15.09
N THR A 69 -14.15 -4.09 -14.93
CA THR A 69 -13.38 -3.54 -16.06
C THR A 69 -12.15 -4.39 -16.42
N GLY A 70 -11.75 -5.33 -15.57
CA GLY A 70 -10.51 -6.09 -15.72
C GLY A 70 -9.23 -5.25 -15.58
N LYS A 71 -9.35 -3.95 -15.32
CA LYS A 71 -8.19 -3.05 -15.18
C LYS A 71 -7.47 -3.32 -13.87
N ARG A 72 -6.14 -3.31 -13.90
CA ARG A 72 -5.32 -3.35 -12.68
C ARG A 72 -5.21 -1.94 -12.11
N MET A 73 -5.55 -1.78 -10.83
CA MET A 73 -5.56 -0.50 -10.13
C MET A 73 -5.06 -0.69 -8.69
N PRO A 74 -4.31 0.28 -8.12
CA PRO A 74 -3.89 0.20 -6.73
C PRO A 74 -5.11 0.24 -5.80
N TRP A 75 -5.11 -0.61 -4.77
CA TRP A 75 -6.21 -0.74 -3.83
C TRP A 75 -5.86 -0.18 -2.45
N PRO A 76 -6.65 0.75 -1.88
CA PRO A 76 -6.28 1.49 -0.67
C PRO A 76 -6.29 0.65 0.61
N TRP A 77 -6.95 -0.51 0.60
CA TRP A 77 -7.10 -1.35 1.78
C TRP A 77 -6.36 -2.67 1.59
N THR A 78 -5.11 -2.54 1.15
CA THR A 78 -4.19 -3.65 0.97
C THR A 78 -3.31 -3.77 2.21
N VAL A 79 -3.13 -5.01 2.69
CA VAL A 79 -2.24 -5.37 3.79
C VAL A 79 -1.30 -6.46 3.32
N MET A 80 0.01 -6.28 3.52
CA MET A 80 0.98 -7.35 3.34
C MET A 80 1.68 -7.63 4.65
N ALA A 81 1.66 -8.89 5.08
CA ALA A 81 2.43 -9.37 6.22
C ALA A 81 2.73 -10.86 6.04
N GLU A 82 3.85 -11.34 6.59
CA GLU A 82 4.22 -12.77 6.55
C GLU A 82 4.30 -13.33 5.10
N GLY A 83 4.62 -12.48 4.13
CA GLY A 83 4.64 -12.82 2.70
C GLY A 83 3.26 -13.03 2.07
N GLN A 84 2.18 -12.67 2.77
CA GLN A 84 0.81 -12.80 2.30
C GLN A 84 0.16 -11.44 2.11
N GLY A 85 -0.27 -11.16 0.88
CA GLY A 85 -1.07 -9.99 0.53
C GLY A 85 -2.57 -10.25 0.73
N ARG A 86 -3.27 -9.27 1.30
CA ARG A 86 -4.70 -9.30 1.58
C ARG A 86 -5.34 -8.03 1.01
N TYR A 87 -6.40 -8.19 0.23
CA TYR A 87 -7.22 -7.09 -0.28
C TYR A 87 -8.53 -7.03 0.51
N LEU A 88 -8.63 -6.07 1.42
CA LEU A 88 -9.76 -5.94 2.32
C LEU A 88 -10.85 -5.05 1.68
N PRO A 89 -12.14 -5.30 1.96
CA PRO A 89 -13.23 -4.59 1.29
C PRO A 89 -13.42 -3.16 1.78
N THR A 90 -12.91 -2.81 2.96
CA THR A 90 -13.08 -1.49 3.59
C THR A 90 -11.86 -1.09 4.42
N LYS A 91 -11.75 0.22 4.72
CA LYS A 91 -10.76 0.77 5.65
C LYS A 91 -10.82 0.10 7.02
N ALA A 92 -12.01 -0.05 7.58
CA ALA A 92 -12.21 -0.66 8.89
C ALA A 92 -11.74 -2.13 8.92
N ALA A 93 -11.99 -2.90 7.85
CA ALA A 93 -11.53 -4.27 7.73
C ALA A 93 -9.99 -4.35 7.66
N ALA A 94 -9.33 -3.45 6.94
CA ALA A 94 -7.88 -3.38 6.89
C ALA A 94 -7.25 -3.00 8.23
N ILE A 95 -7.82 -2.02 8.93
CA ILE A 95 -7.37 -1.65 10.29
C ILE A 95 -7.52 -2.83 11.25
N SER A 96 -8.66 -3.53 11.21
CA SER A 96 -8.90 -4.72 12.03
C SER A 96 -7.87 -5.81 11.76
N GLU A 97 -7.56 -6.07 10.48
CA GLU A 97 -6.54 -7.03 10.08
C GLU A 97 -5.15 -6.68 10.63
N VAL A 98 -4.73 -5.41 10.52
CA VAL A 98 -3.44 -4.97 11.08
C VAL A 98 -3.40 -5.12 12.59
N ARG A 99 -4.48 -4.78 13.31
CA ARG A 99 -4.56 -4.97 14.77
C ARG A 99 -4.45 -6.44 15.16
N ASN A 100 -5.09 -7.34 14.42
CA ASN A 100 -4.99 -8.79 14.66
C ASN A 100 -3.58 -9.32 14.42
N LEU A 101 -2.90 -8.86 13.36
CA LEU A 101 -1.51 -9.19 13.10
C LEU A 101 -0.58 -8.68 14.22
N GLN A 102 -0.77 -7.44 14.67
CA GLN A 102 -0.01 -6.86 15.77
C GLN A 102 -0.24 -7.59 17.10
N ALA A 103 -1.47 -8.00 17.41
CA ALA A 103 -1.79 -8.80 18.58
C ALA A 103 -1.09 -10.17 18.59
N ARG A 104 -0.76 -10.71 17.40
CA ARG A 104 0.06 -11.91 17.22
C ARG A 104 1.57 -11.64 17.26
N GLY A 105 2.00 -10.41 17.51
CA GLY A 105 3.40 -10.00 17.55
C GLY A 105 4.01 -9.68 16.18
N ILE A 106 3.22 -9.68 15.10
CA ILE A 106 3.71 -9.34 13.76
C ILE A 106 3.85 -7.82 13.67
N ARG A 107 5.07 -7.36 13.38
CA ARG A 107 5.39 -5.92 13.26
C ARG A 107 5.68 -5.48 11.83
N ASN A 108 6.29 -6.36 11.03
CA ASN A 108 6.63 -6.10 9.63
C ASN A 108 5.36 -6.18 8.76
N ILE A 109 4.68 -5.06 8.60
CA ILE A 109 3.37 -4.96 7.93
C ILE A 109 3.40 -3.76 6.98
N ASP A 110 3.10 -3.99 5.71
CA ASP A 110 2.91 -2.94 4.72
C ASP A 110 1.42 -2.62 4.53
N VAL A 111 1.11 -1.34 4.36
CA VAL A 111 -0.28 -0.87 4.29
C VAL A 111 -0.54 0.12 3.16
N GLY A 112 -1.74 0.02 2.60
CA GLY A 112 -2.35 1.08 1.78
C GLY A 112 -1.96 1.06 0.30
N CYS A 113 -2.24 2.18 -0.37
CA CYS A 113 -1.99 2.37 -1.81
C CYS A 113 -0.53 2.09 -2.18
N MET A 114 0.40 2.50 -1.32
CA MET A 114 1.84 2.54 -1.59
C MET A 114 2.63 1.50 -0.79
N GLN A 115 1.94 0.60 -0.08
CA GLN A 115 2.54 -0.44 0.75
C GLN A 115 3.63 0.11 1.69
N VAL A 116 3.32 1.19 2.42
CA VAL A 116 4.25 1.78 3.38
C VAL A 116 4.41 0.85 4.57
N ASN A 117 5.64 0.47 4.90
CA ASN A 117 5.93 -0.46 5.97
C ASN A 117 5.87 0.19 7.35
N LEU A 118 5.00 -0.30 8.24
CA LEU A 118 4.80 0.24 9.59
C LEU A 118 5.99 0.00 10.53
N TYR A 119 6.85 -0.98 10.26
CA TYR A 119 8.05 -1.23 11.07
C TYR A 119 9.20 -0.33 10.67
N HIS A 120 9.49 -0.21 9.36
CA HIS A 120 10.57 0.62 8.84
C HIS A 120 10.25 2.11 8.87
N HIS A 121 8.98 2.46 8.85
CA HIS A 121 8.49 3.83 8.85
C HIS A 121 7.55 4.07 10.05
N ALA A 122 8.02 3.75 11.26
CA ALA A 122 7.22 3.83 12.49
C ALA A 122 6.59 5.21 12.75
N ASP A 123 7.27 6.29 12.31
CA ASP A 123 6.80 7.68 12.46
C ASP A 123 6.08 8.20 11.19
N ALA A 124 5.72 7.34 10.24
CA ALA A 124 5.05 7.76 9.01
C ALA A 124 3.63 8.29 9.25
N PHE A 125 2.94 7.70 10.24
CA PHE A 125 1.52 7.94 10.50
C PHE A 125 1.28 7.98 12.01
N ALA A 126 0.43 8.90 12.47
CA ALA A 126 0.00 8.99 13.86
C ALA A 126 -0.98 7.87 14.26
N SER A 127 -1.61 7.20 13.27
CA SER A 127 -2.55 6.11 13.51
C SER A 127 -2.72 5.20 12.29
N LEU A 128 -3.32 4.03 12.49
CA LEU A 128 -3.75 3.16 11.38
C LEU A 128 -4.83 3.81 10.51
N ASP A 129 -5.66 4.69 11.10
CA ASP A 129 -6.63 5.47 10.35
C ASP A 129 -5.95 6.41 9.34
N GLU A 130 -4.85 7.05 9.73
CA GLU A 130 -4.05 7.86 8.82
C GLU A 130 -3.28 6.98 7.83
N ALA A 131 -2.74 5.83 8.27
CA ALA A 131 -1.99 4.93 7.40
C ALA A 131 -2.84 4.36 6.23
N PHE A 132 -4.14 4.14 6.46
CA PHE A 132 -5.12 3.74 5.44
C PHE A 132 -5.93 4.90 4.84
N ASP A 133 -5.60 6.15 5.19
CA ASP A 133 -6.08 7.31 4.44
C ASP A 133 -5.27 7.43 3.13
N PRO A 134 -5.90 7.31 1.94
CA PRO A 134 -5.17 7.27 0.68
C PRO A 134 -4.35 8.53 0.40
N ALA A 135 -4.83 9.71 0.81
CA ALA A 135 -4.09 10.95 0.66
C ALA A 135 -2.82 10.94 1.52
N SER A 136 -2.96 10.61 2.81
CA SER A 136 -1.83 10.56 3.75
C SER A 136 -0.80 9.49 3.38
N ASN A 137 -1.25 8.28 3.01
CA ASN A 137 -0.41 7.17 2.58
C ASN A 137 0.44 7.53 1.35
N VAL A 138 -0.20 8.11 0.33
CA VAL A 138 0.47 8.48 -0.92
C VAL A 138 1.37 9.71 -0.71
N ALA A 139 0.95 10.69 0.09
CA ALA A 139 1.79 11.85 0.41
C ALA A 139 3.08 11.45 1.14
N TYR A 140 3.01 10.50 2.07
CA TYR A 140 4.20 9.94 2.70
C TYR A 140 5.14 9.30 1.67
N ALA A 141 4.60 8.40 0.83
CA ALA A 141 5.37 7.70 -0.18
C ALA A 141 6.01 8.65 -1.21
N ALA A 142 5.31 9.72 -1.60
CA ALA A 142 5.82 10.73 -2.50
C ALA A 142 7.03 11.47 -1.91
N ARG A 143 6.94 11.91 -0.64
CA ARG A 143 8.08 12.53 0.06
C ARG A 143 9.27 11.59 0.19
N PHE A 144 9.02 10.33 0.53
CA PHE A 144 10.07 9.32 0.61
C PHE A 144 10.74 9.06 -0.74
N LEU A 145 9.95 8.96 -1.82
CA LEU A 145 10.51 8.81 -3.17
C LEU A 145 11.33 10.05 -3.59
N ARG A 146 10.92 11.25 -3.17
CA ARG A 146 11.68 12.48 -3.42
C ARG A 146 13.03 12.49 -2.72
N SER A 147 13.11 12.12 -1.45
CA SER A 147 14.40 12.07 -0.76
C SER A 147 15.34 11.04 -1.39
N LEU A 148 14.79 9.90 -1.84
CA LEU A 148 15.55 8.92 -2.61
C LEU A 148 16.06 9.45 -3.96
N PHE A 149 15.28 10.31 -4.63
CA PHE A 149 15.71 10.97 -5.86
C PHE A 149 16.81 12.00 -5.59
N GLU A 150 16.73 12.74 -4.49
CA GLU A 150 17.78 13.68 -4.06
C GLU A 150 19.10 12.96 -3.77
N ASP A 151 19.04 11.76 -3.17
CA ASP A 151 20.22 10.93 -2.94
C ASP A 151 20.82 10.36 -4.25
N GLU A 152 19.98 9.84 -5.15
CA GLU A 152 20.44 9.05 -6.30
C GLU A 152 20.65 9.89 -7.58
N GLY A 153 20.01 11.06 -7.68
CA GLY A 153 19.98 11.89 -8.90
C GLY A 153 19.23 11.27 -10.08
N SER A 154 18.58 10.12 -9.88
CA SER A 154 17.96 9.31 -10.94
C SER A 154 16.62 8.75 -10.46
N TRP A 155 15.54 9.07 -11.18
CA TRP A 155 14.20 8.56 -10.87
C TRP A 155 14.11 7.04 -10.95
N ARG A 156 14.86 6.45 -11.89
CA ARG A 156 14.90 5.01 -12.07
C ARG A 156 15.55 4.36 -10.84
N ASP A 157 16.63 4.93 -10.33
CA ASP A 157 17.34 4.38 -9.17
C ASP A 157 16.62 4.66 -7.85
N ALA A 158 15.99 5.83 -7.73
CA ALA A 158 15.09 6.17 -6.64
C ALA A 158 13.91 5.18 -6.55
N ALA A 159 13.28 4.84 -7.67
CA ALA A 159 12.22 3.83 -7.71
C ALA A 159 12.72 2.44 -7.30
N GLY A 160 13.94 2.06 -7.66
CA GLY A 160 14.56 0.84 -7.13
C GLY A 160 14.77 0.90 -5.61
N ARG A 161 15.33 2.01 -5.12
CA ARG A 161 15.61 2.22 -3.68
C ARG A 161 14.37 2.38 -2.82
N TYR A 162 13.23 2.71 -3.43
CA TYR A 162 11.94 2.73 -2.76
C TYR A 162 11.65 1.35 -2.15
N HIS A 163 11.94 0.29 -2.91
CA HIS A 163 11.73 -1.09 -2.48
C HIS A 163 12.88 -1.63 -1.63
N SER A 164 14.14 -1.44 -2.06
CA SER A 164 15.29 -1.96 -1.31
C SER A 164 16.61 -1.26 -1.68
N ALA A 165 17.51 -1.17 -0.71
CA ALA A 165 18.91 -0.77 -0.95
C ALA A 165 19.80 -1.96 -1.38
N THR A 166 19.32 -3.19 -1.24
CA THR A 166 20.03 -4.42 -1.61
C THR A 166 19.94 -4.62 -3.13
N PRO A 167 21.05 -4.62 -3.89
CA PRO A 167 21.03 -4.66 -5.36
C PRO A 167 20.20 -5.81 -5.94
N GLU A 168 20.28 -6.99 -5.33
CA GLU A 168 19.58 -8.21 -5.76
C GLU A 168 18.05 -8.09 -5.68
N LEU A 169 17.54 -7.16 -4.86
CA LEU A 169 16.12 -6.85 -4.70
C LEU A 169 15.75 -5.54 -5.44
N LYS A 170 16.64 -4.55 -5.40
CA LYS A 170 16.51 -3.25 -6.07
C LYS A 170 16.30 -3.41 -7.58
N ILE A 171 17.19 -4.15 -8.25
CA ILE A 171 17.26 -4.18 -9.72
C ILE A 171 16.02 -4.83 -10.35
N PRO A 172 15.54 -6.00 -9.89
CA PRO A 172 14.31 -6.59 -10.44
C PRO A 172 13.10 -5.68 -10.24
N TYR A 173 12.96 -5.05 -9.08
CA TYR A 173 11.88 -4.12 -8.78
C TYR A 173 11.94 -2.87 -9.67
N GLN A 174 13.12 -2.28 -9.80
CA GLN A 174 13.38 -1.14 -10.67
C GLN A 174 12.95 -1.40 -12.12
N ASN A 175 13.27 -2.58 -12.65
CA ASN A 175 12.85 -2.98 -14.01
C ASN A 175 11.34 -3.18 -14.11
N LYS A 176 10.70 -3.76 -13.08
CA LYS A 176 9.24 -3.90 -12.99
C LYS A 176 8.55 -2.53 -13.01
N VAL A 177 9.01 -1.57 -12.22
CA VAL A 177 8.46 -0.21 -12.20
C VAL A 177 8.69 0.50 -13.53
N ALA A 178 9.88 0.40 -14.11
CA ALA A 178 10.17 0.99 -15.43
C ALA A 178 9.22 0.46 -16.51
N ALA A 179 8.93 -0.85 -16.52
CA ALA A 179 7.98 -1.44 -17.45
C ALA A 179 6.56 -0.91 -17.25
N LEU A 180 6.08 -0.83 -16.01
CA LEU A 180 4.76 -0.28 -15.66
C LEU A 180 4.66 1.20 -16.02
N TRP A 181 5.72 1.97 -15.77
CA TRP A 181 5.76 3.40 -16.06
C TRP A 181 5.70 3.67 -17.57
N ASN A 182 6.48 2.93 -18.36
CA ASN A 182 6.43 3.01 -19.81
C ASN A 182 5.06 2.61 -20.36
N ASP A 183 4.40 1.60 -19.78
CA ASP A 183 3.06 1.18 -20.18
C ASP A 183 2.01 2.28 -19.95
N GLN A 184 2.03 2.94 -18.79
CA GLN A 184 1.11 4.03 -18.52
C GLN A 184 1.31 5.22 -19.46
N GLN A 185 2.56 5.60 -19.72
CA GLN A 185 2.87 6.65 -20.70
C GLN A 185 2.39 6.31 -22.10
N ARG A 186 2.51 5.05 -22.54
CA ARG A 186 1.98 4.61 -23.85
C ARG A 186 0.46 4.69 -23.88
N ARG A 187 -0.23 4.18 -22.85
CA ARG A 187 -1.69 4.19 -22.77
C ARG A 187 -2.25 5.61 -22.81
N GLU A 188 -1.60 6.56 -22.15
CA GLU A 188 -1.99 7.96 -22.23
C GLU A 188 -1.85 8.50 -23.65
N ARG A 189 -0.72 8.24 -24.32
CA ARG A 189 -0.49 8.69 -25.70
C ARG A 189 -1.51 8.09 -26.67
N SER A 190 -1.82 6.80 -26.55
CA SER A 190 -2.83 6.12 -27.37
C SER A 190 -4.26 6.52 -27.01
N GLY A 191 -4.54 6.87 -25.74
CA GLY A 191 -5.84 7.38 -25.34
C GLY A 191 -6.11 8.83 -25.79
N GLY A 192 -5.06 9.54 -26.24
CA GLY A 192 -5.17 10.87 -26.83
C GLY A 192 -5.42 10.87 -28.34
N THR A 193 -5.35 9.72 -29.02
CA THR A 193 -5.53 9.62 -30.48
C THR A 193 -6.95 9.24 -30.93
N ASP A 194 -7.85 8.89 -29.99
CA ASP A 194 -9.20 8.40 -30.31
C ASP A 194 -10.29 9.51 -30.25
N LEU A 195 -9.87 10.77 -30.29
CA LEU A 195 -10.77 11.94 -30.26
C LEU A 195 -10.62 12.83 -31.51
N GLU A 196 -10.31 12.24 -32.65
CA GLU A 196 -10.62 12.83 -33.95
C GLU A 196 -10.78 11.71 -34.99
N THR A 197 -11.88 11.79 -35.75
CA THR A 197 -12.30 10.93 -36.88
C THR A 197 -13.09 9.64 -36.59
N GLY A 198 -14.41 9.75 -36.79
CA GLY A 198 -15.19 8.71 -37.47
C GLY A 198 -16.13 7.85 -36.60
N PRO A 199 -17.39 7.62 -37.03
CA PRO A 199 -18.36 6.85 -36.27
C PRO A 199 -18.12 5.35 -36.45
N LEU A 200 -18.28 4.56 -35.38
CA LEU A 200 -18.31 3.10 -35.47
C LEU A 200 -19.46 2.59 -34.59
N THR A 201 -20.63 2.27 -35.15
CA THR A 201 -20.97 0.97 -35.78
C THR A 201 -20.24 -0.21 -35.15
N ALA A 202 -21.05 -1.09 -34.55
CA ALA A 202 -20.69 -2.34 -33.93
C ALA A 202 -19.83 -3.23 -34.85
N GLY A 203 -18.78 -3.81 -34.27
CA GLY A 203 -17.96 -4.84 -34.90
C GLY A 203 -17.60 -5.90 -33.88
N LEU A 204 -18.31 -7.03 -33.95
CA LEU A 204 -17.99 -8.28 -33.28
C LEU A 204 -16.60 -8.77 -33.71
N GLY A 205 -15.75 -9.08 -32.74
CA GLY A 205 -14.44 -9.69 -32.97
C GLY A 205 -14.18 -10.74 -31.91
N THR A 206 -14.32 -12.01 -32.30
CA THR A 206 -14.11 -13.20 -31.49
C THR A 206 -12.62 -13.52 -31.32
N ASP A 207 -12.36 -14.14 -30.17
CA ASP A 207 -11.33 -15.14 -29.88
C ASP A 207 -9.87 -14.68 -29.68
N SER A 208 -9.41 -14.79 -28.43
CA SER A 208 -8.09 -15.36 -28.14
C SER A 208 -8.03 -15.85 -26.69
N THR A 209 -8.24 -17.15 -26.54
CA THR A 209 -7.91 -17.91 -25.34
C THR A 209 -6.39 -17.96 -25.17
N ILE A 210 -5.83 -17.10 -24.30
CA ILE A 210 -4.53 -17.34 -23.65
C ILE A 210 -4.69 -17.10 -22.15
N GLN A 211 -4.91 -18.19 -21.44
CA GLN A 211 -4.95 -18.26 -19.98
C GLN A 211 -3.51 -18.13 -19.43
N SER A 212 -3.02 -16.89 -19.42
CA SER A 212 -1.71 -16.53 -18.89
C SER A 212 -1.77 -16.46 -17.35
N ARG A 213 -1.41 -17.55 -16.66
CA ARG A 213 -1.11 -17.55 -15.22
C ARG A 213 0.18 -16.77 -14.96
N VAL A 214 0.10 -15.43 -14.95
CA VAL A 214 1.16 -14.59 -14.40
C VAL A 214 0.92 -14.47 -12.89
N ARG A 215 1.65 -15.26 -12.11
CA ARG A 215 1.75 -15.08 -10.66
C ARG A 215 2.40 -13.71 -10.39
N SER A 216 1.70 -12.84 -9.67
CA SER A 216 2.16 -11.50 -9.31
C SER A 216 3.44 -11.57 -8.45
N PRO A 217 4.57 -10.94 -8.86
CA PRO A 217 5.76 -10.84 -8.03
C PRO A 217 5.63 -9.63 -7.10
N ALA A 218 4.75 -9.73 -6.11
CA ALA A 218 4.93 -9.11 -4.79
C ALA A 218 5.53 -10.14 -3.79
N LEU A 219 5.97 -11.29 -4.31
CA LEU A 219 6.71 -12.32 -3.60
C LEU A 219 8.19 -11.91 -3.54
N MET A 220 8.63 -11.29 -2.44
CA MET A 220 9.97 -11.47 -1.88
C MET A 220 10.10 -10.78 -0.49
N PHE A 221 9.12 -10.95 0.38
CA PHE A 221 9.34 -10.87 1.84
C PHE A 221 8.55 -11.98 2.54
N SER A 222 8.96 -13.23 2.26
CA SER A 222 8.95 -14.40 3.16
C SER A 222 9.47 -15.62 2.39
N LEU A 223 10.74 -15.63 1.99
CA LEU A 223 11.41 -16.82 1.43
C LEU A 223 12.86 -16.93 1.90
N ALA A 224 13.10 -16.71 3.19
CA ALA A 224 14.26 -17.30 3.86
C ALA A 224 13.94 -18.70 4.44
N ASP A 225 12.72 -19.21 4.23
CA ASP A 225 12.32 -20.53 4.74
C ASP A 225 11.49 -21.28 3.69
N ARG A 226 12.17 -22.13 2.91
CA ARG A 226 11.70 -23.28 2.10
C ARG A 226 12.47 -23.43 0.78
N ARG A 227 13.62 -24.08 0.89
CA ARG A 227 14.08 -25.06 -0.10
C ARG A 227 14.84 -26.17 0.61
N MET A 228 14.12 -27.20 1.05
CA MET A 228 14.58 -28.59 1.05
C MET A 228 13.34 -29.51 1.12
N ILE A 229 13.50 -30.72 0.59
CA ILE A 229 12.58 -31.87 0.60
C ILE A 229 11.65 -31.96 -0.62
N GLY A 230 12.23 -32.51 -1.69
CA GLY A 230 11.52 -33.36 -2.64
C GLY A 230 11.07 -34.68 -1.99
N GLY A 231 10.05 -35.29 -2.58
CA GLY A 231 9.31 -36.40 -1.98
C GLY A 231 10.07 -37.71 -1.84
N THR A 232 9.86 -38.38 -0.72
CA THR A 232 9.86 -39.84 -0.61
C THR A 232 8.85 -40.22 0.49
N ARG A 233 8.20 -41.36 0.31
CA ARG A 233 7.05 -41.85 1.09
C ARG A 233 7.52 -42.61 2.36
N MET A 234 6.68 -42.57 3.41
CA MET A 234 6.57 -43.46 4.59
C MET A 234 7.53 -43.23 5.79
N PRO A 235 7.21 -43.71 7.03
CA PRO A 235 5.95 -44.18 7.61
C PRO A 235 5.52 -43.42 8.89
N VAL A 236 4.34 -43.76 9.43
CA VAL A 236 3.85 -43.33 10.76
C VAL A 236 4.55 -44.11 11.88
N MET A 237 4.77 -43.46 13.05
CA MET A 237 4.86 -43.94 14.46
C MET A 237 6.01 -43.26 15.24
N PRO A 238 6.08 -43.32 16.59
CA PRO A 238 5.09 -42.89 17.59
C PRO A 238 5.64 -41.75 18.48
N ARG A 239 4.75 -41.11 19.25
CA ARG A 239 5.11 -40.10 20.27
C ARG A 239 6.07 -40.69 21.32
N LEU A 240 7.21 -40.04 21.52
CA LEU A 240 8.02 -40.18 22.74
C LEU A 240 8.20 -38.80 23.37
N ALA A 241 7.55 -38.63 24.51
CA ALA A 241 7.81 -37.57 25.46
C ALA A 241 9.19 -37.81 26.10
N ARG A 242 10.04 -36.79 26.14
CA ARG A 242 11.08 -36.68 27.16
C ARG A 242 11.43 -35.22 27.41
N SER A 243 11.04 -34.76 28.59
CA SER A 243 11.46 -33.51 29.21
C SER A 243 12.97 -33.48 29.39
N LEU A 244 13.58 -32.32 29.12
CA LEU A 244 14.86 -31.91 29.71
C LEU A 244 14.69 -30.49 30.28
N PRO A 245 15.05 -30.26 31.55
CA PRO A 245 15.00 -28.96 32.20
C PRO A 245 16.32 -28.19 32.05
N GLY A 246 16.24 -26.86 31.98
CA GLY A 246 17.35 -25.96 32.25
C GLY A 246 17.93 -25.24 31.03
N ALA A 247 17.34 -24.10 30.68
CA ALA A 247 18.03 -23.02 29.98
C ALA A 247 17.71 -21.69 30.70
N PRO A 248 18.72 -20.84 31.00
CA PRO A 248 18.52 -19.60 31.74
C PRO A 248 17.72 -18.58 30.95
N SER A 249 16.83 -17.86 31.63
CA SER A 249 16.06 -16.74 31.10
C SER A 249 17.01 -15.64 30.61
N ALA A 250 16.88 -15.24 29.35
CA ALA A 250 17.57 -14.07 28.81
C ALA A 250 17.05 -12.78 29.49
N PRO A 251 17.92 -11.79 29.77
CA PRO A 251 17.50 -10.53 30.38
C PRO A 251 16.64 -9.71 29.40
N SER A 252 15.53 -9.19 29.91
CA SER A 252 14.67 -8.25 29.21
C SER A 252 15.48 -7.02 28.75
N ALA A 253 15.44 -6.72 27.45
CA ALA A 253 16.02 -5.49 26.92
C ALA A 253 15.27 -4.27 27.48
N PRO A 254 15.96 -3.15 27.76
CA PRO A 254 15.32 -1.93 28.25
C PRO A 254 14.41 -1.33 27.16
N GLU A 255 13.18 -0.97 27.56
CA GLU A 255 12.27 -0.23 26.69
C GLU A 255 12.87 1.15 26.33
N PRO A 256 12.81 1.59 25.06
CA PRO A 256 13.26 2.92 24.70
C PRO A 256 12.33 3.98 25.29
N PRO A 257 12.85 5.17 25.64
CA PRO A 257 12.06 6.21 26.27
C PRO A 257 10.96 6.70 25.32
N VAL A 258 9.73 6.72 25.82
CA VAL A 258 8.60 7.39 25.18
C VAL A 258 8.89 8.89 25.21
N SER A 259 9.47 9.42 24.13
CA SER A 259 9.65 10.86 23.98
C SER A 259 8.28 11.51 23.80
N GLY A 260 7.95 12.41 24.72
CA GLY A 260 6.66 13.06 24.80
C GLY A 260 6.32 13.83 23.52
N ILE A 261 5.23 13.43 22.87
CA ILE A 261 4.59 14.22 21.82
C ILE A 261 3.98 15.45 22.49
N GLN A 262 4.64 16.61 22.39
CA GLN A 262 3.94 17.88 22.53
C GLN A 262 3.07 18.06 21.28
N ARG A 263 1.77 17.87 21.45
CA ARG A 263 0.76 18.06 20.40
C ARG A 263 0.64 19.55 20.04
N ALA A 264 0.83 19.88 18.77
CA ALA A 264 0.30 21.12 18.20
C ALA A 264 -1.23 20.98 17.98
N PRO A 265 -2.02 22.06 18.12
CA PRO A 265 -3.47 21.99 18.05
C PRO A 265 -3.96 21.68 16.63
N LEU A 266 -5.02 20.87 16.56
CA LEU A 266 -5.71 20.46 15.34
C LEU A 266 -6.31 21.67 14.62
N GLY A 267 -5.75 22.00 13.46
CA GLY A 267 -6.32 23.00 12.56
C GLY A 267 -5.33 23.53 11.54
N MET A 268 -4.97 22.74 10.52
CA MET A 268 -4.68 23.20 9.15
C MET A 268 -4.11 22.04 8.34
N THR A 269 -4.44 22.03 7.05
CA THR A 269 -3.88 21.21 5.97
C THR A 269 -2.39 21.52 5.74
N GLY A 270 -1.55 21.29 6.76
CA GLY A 270 -0.12 21.49 6.72
C GLY A 270 0.58 20.23 6.23
N ARG A 271 1.28 20.33 5.10
CA ARG A 271 2.25 19.34 4.65
C ARG A 271 3.21 19.04 5.81
N TYR A 272 3.15 17.84 6.40
CA TYR A 272 4.15 17.41 7.37
C TYR A 272 5.47 17.18 6.64
N VAL A 273 6.34 18.19 6.66
CA VAL A 273 7.72 18.08 6.22
C VAL A 273 8.52 17.69 7.47
N ARG A 274 9.14 16.51 7.45
CA ARG A 274 10.03 16.09 8.54
C ARG A 274 11.13 17.13 8.70
N SER A 275 11.46 17.48 9.94
CA SER A 275 12.64 18.28 10.21
C SER A 275 13.88 17.54 9.70
N HIS A 276 14.96 18.27 9.45
CA HIS A 276 16.23 17.68 9.05
C HIS A 276 16.71 16.60 10.04
N ASP A 277 16.43 16.77 11.34
CA ASP A 277 16.79 15.82 12.38
C ASP A 277 15.94 14.55 12.34
N GLU A 278 14.65 14.67 12.01
CA GLU A 278 13.77 13.51 11.79
C GLU A 278 14.16 12.73 10.53
N GLU A 279 14.59 13.42 9.47
CA GLU A 279 15.11 12.79 8.26
C GLU A 279 16.45 12.08 8.55
N ALA A 280 17.33 12.70 9.35
CA ALA A 280 18.59 12.09 9.79
C ALA A 280 18.38 10.88 10.70
N ALA A 281 17.44 10.94 11.64
CA ALA A 281 17.06 9.81 12.49
C ALA A 281 16.45 8.66 11.67
N PHE A 282 15.67 8.99 10.64
CA PHE A 282 15.14 8.02 9.69
C PHE A 282 16.26 7.34 8.90
N ALA A 283 17.21 8.12 8.36
CA ALA A 283 18.39 7.57 7.67
C ALA A 283 19.22 6.66 8.60
N ALA A 284 19.43 7.05 9.86
CA ALA A 284 20.18 6.28 10.84
C ALA A 284 19.51 4.93 11.17
N ARG A 285 18.19 4.92 11.41
CA ARG A 285 17.43 3.66 11.65
C ARG A 285 17.49 2.72 10.45
N ARG A 286 17.45 3.27 9.24
CA ARG A 286 17.58 2.49 8.00
C ARG A 286 18.99 1.90 7.84
N VAL A 287 20.04 2.65 8.19
CA VAL A 287 21.43 2.14 8.19
C VAL A 287 21.59 1.01 9.22
N GLN A 288 21.07 1.19 10.43
CA GLN A 288 21.14 0.17 11.48
C GLN A 288 20.43 -1.13 11.06
N TYR A 289 19.24 -1.04 10.46
CA TYR A 289 18.53 -2.21 9.94
C TYR A 289 19.31 -2.94 8.83
N LEU A 290 19.95 -2.19 7.92
CA LEU A 290 20.79 -2.80 6.88
C LEU A 290 22.03 -3.51 7.48
N GLN A 291 22.55 -3.03 8.60
CA GLN A 291 23.62 -3.71 9.34
C GLN A 291 23.11 -5.00 10.00
N GLU A 292 21.95 -4.96 10.65
CA GLU A 292 21.31 -6.13 11.26
C GLU A 292 21.01 -7.21 10.20
N LEU A 293 20.48 -6.83 9.03
CA LEU A 293 20.27 -7.72 7.90
C LEU A 293 21.56 -8.37 7.40
N ARG A 294 22.65 -7.59 7.28
CA ARG A 294 23.96 -8.12 6.87
C ARG A 294 24.48 -9.14 7.88
N GLN A 295 24.32 -8.87 9.17
CA GLN A 295 24.71 -9.78 10.23
C GLN A 295 23.90 -11.08 10.19
N ALA A 296 22.57 -10.99 10.07
CA ALA A 296 21.69 -12.15 9.96
C ALA A 296 22.02 -13.02 8.73
N VAL A 297 22.26 -12.39 7.57
CA VAL A 297 22.67 -13.12 6.35
C VAL A 297 24.05 -13.78 6.53
N ALA A 298 25.00 -13.12 7.19
CA ALA A 298 26.30 -13.68 7.47
C ALA A 298 26.21 -14.89 8.42
N GLU A 299 25.31 -14.84 9.40
CA GLU A 299 25.05 -15.93 10.34
C GLU A 299 24.41 -17.15 9.66
N VAL A 300 23.43 -16.93 8.78
CA VAL A 300 22.82 -18.00 7.97
C VAL A 300 23.87 -18.65 7.06
N LYS A 301 24.71 -17.85 6.38
CA LYS A 301 25.80 -18.37 5.56
C LYS A 301 26.79 -19.21 6.37
N ARG A 302 27.19 -18.71 7.56
CA ARG A 302 28.09 -19.43 8.45
C ARG A 302 27.49 -20.77 8.91
N SER A 303 26.22 -20.75 9.28
CA SER A 303 25.48 -21.95 9.72
C SER A 303 25.40 -23.00 8.60
N TYR A 304 25.11 -22.55 7.37
CA TYR A 304 25.09 -23.42 6.19
C TYR A 304 26.48 -24.01 5.88
N SER A 305 27.55 -23.20 5.95
CA SER A 305 28.92 -23.69 5.74
C SER A 305 29.37 -24.72 6.79
N VAL A 306 28.99 -24.54 8.06
CA VAL A 306 29.27 -25.51 9.13
C VAL A 306 28.50 -26.81 8.92
N GLN A 307 27.26 -26.74 8.42
CA GLN A 307 26.42 -27.90 8.17
C GLN A 307 26.95 -28.73 6.98
N VAL A 308 27.33 -28.08 5.88
CA VAL A 308 28.00 -28.73 4.74
C VAL A 308 29.31 -29.41 5.15
N ALA A 309 30.10 -28.79 6.03
CA ALA A 309 31.34 -29.38 6.53
C ALA A 309 31.13 -30.57 7.50
N ARG A 310 29.94 -30.70 8.11
CA ARG A 310 29.57 -31.86 8.94
C ARG A 310 28.99 -33.01 8.14
N ASP A 311 28.28 -32.70 7.05
CA ASP A 311 27.63 -33.68 6.17
C ASP A 311 28.59 -34.28 5.13
N ASP A 312 29.81 -33.74 5.00
CA ASP A 312 30.94 -34.31 4.23
C ASP A 312 32.15 -34.59 5.16
N PRO A 313 32.07 -35.60 6.06
CA PRO A 313 33.23 -36.04 6.81
C PRO A 313 34.06 -36.97 5.92
N ARG A 314 35.19 -36.49 5.43
CA ARG A 314 36.24 -37.38 4.92
C ARG A 314 36.75 -38.31 6.01
#